data_AF-A0A182KHM3-F1
#
_entry.id   AF-A0A182KHM3-F1
#
_cell.length_a   1.000
_cell.length_b   1.000
_cell.length_c   1.000
_cell.angle_alpha   90.00
_cell.angle_beta   90.00
_cell.angle_gamma   90.00
#
_symmetry.space_group_name_H-M   'P 1'
#
loop_
_entity.id
_entity.type
_entity.pdbx_description
1 polymer ?
#
loop_
_entity_poly.entity_id
_entity_poly.type
_entity_poly.pdbx_seq_one_letter_code
_entity_poly.pdbx_strand_id
1 'polypeptide(L)'
;MVRRLRKTKKNQKYNYSCNRKRLGKKNRLNGQVRNVEIRAAYDQHKAPAINIREMGLVYDVNRAIPIPNVKKQIKEMELELSGKKVSSSKPNTKKAAPKQYVASSLEEQANEFAGTRFRLPRSLVRAITGMIDRHGFNYQAMVRDPRNYEQDTWRQFRSKVRKFLRIPEQCTPYLEQKGWLDCDMDDPTDPRWKEYCTDDEAS
;
A
#
# COMPACT_ATOMS: atom_id res chain seq x y z
N MET A 1 -6.71 -32.57 64.02
CA MET A 1 -7.07 -31.41 63.16
C MET A 1 -6.40 -31.58 61.79
N VAL A 2 -7.12 -31.99 60.75
CA VAL A 2 -6.52 -32.29 59.44
C VAL A 2 -6.37 -30.99 58.62
N ARG A 3 -5.13 -30.53 58.41
CA ARG A 3 -4.83 -29.35 57.59
C ARG A 3 -5.17 -29.64 56.12
N ARG A 4 -6.18 -28.97 55.56
CA ARG A 4 -6.47 -28.98 54.12
C ARG A 4 -5.33 -28.28 53.35
N LEU A 5 -4.59 -29.01 52.53
CA LEU A 5 -3.60 -28.42 51.61
C LEU A 5 -4.28 -27.45 50.63
N ARG A 6 -3.80 -26.22 50.52
CA ARG A 6 -4.26 -25.26 49.50
C ARG A 6 -3.87 -25.77 48.12
N LYS A 7 -4.87 -25.97 47.24
CA LYS A 7 -4.62 -26.33 45.84
C LYS A 7 -3.90 -25.17 45.13
N THR A 8 -2.78 -25.48 44.47
CA THR A 8 -2.03 -24.52 43.64
C THR A 8 -2.88 -24.05 42.45
N LYS A 9 -2.85 -22.75 42.16
CA LYS A 9 -3.55 -22.16 41.01
C LYS A 9 -3.08 -22.82 39.70
N LYS A 10 -3.99 -22.98 38.74
CA LYS A 10 -3.73 -23.64 37.44
C LYS A 10 -2.50 -23.05 36.71
N ASN A 11 -2.27 -21.74 36.82
CA ASN A 11 -1.16 -21.04 36.17
C ASN A 11 0.21 -21.27 36.86
N GLN A 12 0.23 -21.86 38.06
CA GLN A 12 1.45 -22.22 38.78
C GLN A 12 1.86 -23.69 38.58
N LYS A 13 1.06 -24.47 37.86
CA LYS A 13 1.43 -25.85 37.51
C LYS A 13 2.37 -25.84 36.30
N TYR A 14 3.47 -26.57 36.40
CA TYR A 14 4.36 -26.78 35.27
C TYR A 14 3.64 -27.58 34.19
N ASN A 15 3.65 -27.10 32.95
CA ASN A 15 3.06 -27.80 31.84
C ASN A 15 4.08 -28.74 31.19
N TYR A 16 3.94 -30.03 31.43
CA TYR A 16 4.84 -31.06 30.90
C TYR A 16 4.77 -31.21 29.38
N SER A 17 3.68 -30.79 28.72
CA SER A 17 3.57 -30.86 27.26
C SER A 17 4.35 -29.76 26.53
N CYS A 18 4.82 -28.74 27.24
CA CYS A 18 5.52 -27.60 26.65
C CYS A 18 7.00 -27.58 27.04
N ASN A 19 7.89 -27.84 26.08
CA ASN A 19 9.32 -27.63 26.28
C ASN A 19 9.69 -26.14 26.14
N ARG A 20 9.74 -25.44 27.27
CA ARG A 20 10.08 -24.00 27.35
C ARG A 20 11.43 -23.65 26.73
N LYS A 21 12.45 -24.51 26.84
CA LYS A 21 13.78 -24.26 26.25
C LYS A 21 13.69 -24.24 24.72
N ARG A 22 12.97 -25.21 24.13
CA ARG A 22 12.75 -25.27 22.67
C ARG A 22 11.92 -24.09 22.18
N LEU A 23 10.89 -23.70 22.93
CA LEU A 23 10.06 -22.54 22.60
C LEU A 23 10.87 -21.23 22.66
N GLY A 24 11.73 -21.07 23.67
CA GLY A 24 12.63 -19.93 23.78
C GLY A 24 13.62 -19.85 22.61
N LYS A 25 14.20 -20.98 22.20
CA LYS A 25 15.04 -21.05 20.99
C LYS A 25 14.25 -20.65 19.74
N LYS A 26 13.04 -21.19 19.56
CA LYS A 26 12.17 -20.86 18.41
C LYS A 26 11.82 -19.38 18.37
N ASN A 27 11.49 -18.77 19.50
CA ASN A 27 11.16 -17.34 19.60
C ASN A 27 12.37 -16.42 19.38
N ARG A 28 13.59 -16.96 19.47
CA ARG A 28 14.84 -16.24 19.14
C ARG A 28 15.30 -16.47 17.71
N LEU A 29 14.93 -17.61 17.12
CA LEU A 29 15.12 -17.97 15.71
C LEU A 29 14.16 -17.17 14.81
N ASN A 30 14.12 -15.86 15.01
CA ASN A 30 13.48 -14.97 14.08
C ASN A 30 14.34 -14.92 12.82
N GLY A 31 13.71 -15.06 11.66
CA GLY A 31 14.40 -14.95 10.38
C GLY A 31 15.11 -13.60 10.21
N GLN A 32 15.82 -13.44 9.10
CA GLN A 32 16.57 -12.22 8.84
C GLN A 32 15.63 -11.02 8.64
N VAL A 33 15.82 -9.99 9.47
CA VAL A 33 15.15 -8.69 9.30
C VAL A 33 15.71 -8.00 8.06
N ARG A 34 14.85 -7.67 7.09
CA ARG A 34 15.25 -7.04 5.82
C ARG A 34 15.54 -5.54 5.95
N ASN A 35 14.76 -4.83 6.76
CA ASN A 35 14.93 -3.39 6.95
C ASN A 35 16.24 -3.11 7.72
N VAL A 36 17.06 -2.21 7.18
CA VAL A 36 18.41 -1.93 7.68
C VAL A 36 18.36 -1.22 9.03
N GLU A 37 17.46 -0.26 9.22
CA GLU A 37 17.35 0.55 10.44
C GLU A 37 16.92 -0.30 11.64
N ILE A 38 15.88 -1.12 11.44
CA ILE A 38 15.40 -2.04 12.46
C ILE A 38 16.51 -3.04 12.79
N ARG A 39 17.21 -3.56 11.78
CA ARG A 39 18.30 -4.53 11.98
C ARG A 39 19.46 -3.91 12.77
N ALA A 40 19.84 -2.66 12.50
CA ALA A 40 20.90 -1.96 13.21
C ALA A 40 20.56 -1.75 14.69
N ALA A 41 19.29 -1.43 14.99
CA ALA A 41 18.83 -1.23 16.36
C ALA A 41 18.48 -2.54 17.11
N TYR A 42 18.51 -3.70 16.44
CA TYR A 42 18.02 -4.97 16.99
C TYR A 42 19.04 -5.64 17.93
N ASP A 43 18.59 -6.03 19.13
CA ASP A 43 19.41 -6.76 20.10
C ASP A 43 19.07 -8.26 20.08
N GLN A 44 20.04 -9.11 19.72
CA GLN A 44 19.85 -10.55 19.60
C GLN A 44 19.58 -11.25 20.95
N HIS A 45 19.93 -10.63 22.07
CA HIS A 45 19.75 -11.22 23.40
C HIS A 45 18.35 -10.99 23.97
N LYS A 46 17.62 -10.01 23.44
CA LYS A 46 16.27 -9.65 23.87
C LYS A 46 15.19 -10.38 23.10
N ALA A 47 14.01 -10.48 23.70
CA ALA A 47 12.86 -11.04 23.02
C ALA A 47 12.40 -10.07 21.89
N PRO A 48 11.93 -10.59 20.75
CA PRO A 48 11.52 -9.76 19.62
C PRO A 48 10.47 -8.72 19.96
N ALA A 49 9.49 -9.09 20.80
CA ALA A 49 8.45 -8.18 21.24
C ALA A 49 8.97 -7.00 22.08
N ILE A 50 10.07 -7.22 22.82
CA ILE A 50 10.71 -6.16 23.60
C ILE A 50 11.48 -5.24 22.66
N ASN A 51 12.27 -5.79 21.72
CA ASN A 51 13.01 -4.99 20.74
C ASN A 51 12.10 -4.07 19.94
N ILE A 52 11.03 -4.62 19.34
CA ILE A 52 10.10 -3.84 18.52
C ILE A 52 9.44 -2.75 19.36
N ARG A 53 9.04 -3.05 20.61
CA ARG A 53 8.46 -2.06 21.51
C ARG A 53 9.45 -0.99 21.95
N GLU A 54 10.72 -1.34 22.14
CA GLU A 54 11.80 -0.40 22.47
C GLU A 54 12.06 0.57 21.31
N MET A 55 11.84 0.14 20.06
CA MET A 55 11.94 0.97 18.84
C MET A 55 10.73 1.87 18.61
N GLY A 56 9.71 1.83 19.48
CA GLY A 56 8.46 2.58 19.27
C GLY A 56 7.47 1.88 18.33
N LEU A 57 7.78 0.66 17.89
CA LEU A 57 6.96 -0.12 16.97
C LEU A 57 6.03 -1.08 17.72
N VAL A 58 5.00 -1.56 17.02
CA VAL A 58 4.04 -2.53 17.54
C VAL A 58 4.42 -3.94 17.11
N TYR A 59 4.55 -4.87 18.07
CA TYR A 59 4.81 -6.29 17.80
C TYR A 59 3.57 -7.04 17.30
N ASP A 60 2.39 -6.72 17.84
CA ASP A 60 1.11 -7.34 17.47
C ASP A 60 0.13 -6.27 17.00
N VAL A 61 -0.07 -6.20 15.68
CA VAL A 61 -0.89 -5.18 15.03
C VAL A 61 -2.34 -5.25 15.49
N ASN A 62 -2.91 -6.45 15.61
CA ASN A 62 -4.31 -6.65 16.01
C ASN A 62 -4.58 -6.16 17.43
N ARG A 63 -3.55 -6.11 18.28
CA ARG A 63 -3.67 -5.58 19.64
C ARG A 63 -3.59 -4.05 19.67
N ALA A 64 -2.81 -3.43 18.79
CA ALA A 64 -2.71 -1.97 18.72
C ALA A 64 -3.88 -1.34 17.94
N ILE A 65 -4.27 -2.00 16.84
CA ILE A 65 -5.37 -1.60 15.97
C ILE A 65 -6.39 -2.75 15.98
N PRO A 66 -7.24 -2.83 17.02
CA PRO A 66 -8.26 -3.87 17.08
C PRO A 66 -9.29 -3.68 15.97
N ILE A 67 -9.63 -4.76 15.27
CA ILE A 67 -10.70 -4.75 14.27
C ILE A 67 -12.01 -4.37 14.98
N PRO A 68 -12.75 -3.37 14.45
CA PRO A 68 -14.02 -2.97 15.03
C PRO A 68 -14.98 -4.15 15.07
N ASN A 69 -15.51 -4.44 16.26
CA ASN A 69 -16.54 -5.47 16.43
C ASN A 69 -17.90 -4.79 16.44
N VAL A 70 -18.69 -5.01 15.39
CA VAL A 70 -20.02 -4.42 15.20
C VAL A 70 -20.92 -4.61 16.42
N LYS A 71 -20.87 -5.78 17.07
CA LYS A 71 -21.66 -6.04 18.29
C LYS A 71 -21.21 -5.18 19.48
N LYS A 72 -19.92 -4.87 19.59
CA LYS A 72 -19.40 -3.97 20.61
C LYS A 72 -19.80 -2.53 20.32
N GLN A 73 -19.72 -2.11 19.06
CA GLN A 73 -20.13 -0.78 18.63
C GLN A 73 -21.62 -0.54 18.88
N ILE A 74 -22.49 -1.50 18.53
CA ILE A 74 -23.93 -1.41 18.83
C ILE A 74 -24.15 -1.27 20.33
N LYS A 75 -23.47 -2.08 21.15
CA LYS A 75 -23.58 -2.02 22.60
C LYS A 75 -23.05 -0.72 23.21
N GLU A 76 -21.97 -0.16 22.65
CA GLU A 76 -21.41 1.13 23.04
C GLU A 76 -22.39 2.26 22.71
N MET A 77 -22.97 2.24 21.50
CA MET A 77 -24.00 3.18 21.05
C MET A 77 -25.28 3.10 21.91
N GLU A 78 -25.76 1.90 22.25
CA GLU A 78 -26.87 1.70 23.20
C GLU A 78 -26.55 2.28 24.58
N LEU A 79 -25.30 2.12 25.05
CA LEU A 79 -24.85 2.65 26.33
C LEU A 79 -24.83 4.18 26.32
N GLU A 80 -24.34 4.79 25.24
CA GLU A 80 -24.33 6.24 25.01
C GLU A 80 -25.75 6.81 24.98
N LEU A 81 -26.66 6.17 24.25
CA LEU A 81 -28.09 6.53 24.21
C LEU A 81 -28.77 6.43 25.59
N SER A 82 -28.33 5.48 26.43
CA SER A 82 -28.83 5.32 27.81
C SER A 82 -28.24 6.30 28.83
N GLY A 83 -27.40 7.25 28.40
CA GLY A 83 -26.76 8.25 29.26
C GLY A 83 -25.66 7.68 30.18
N LYS A 84 -25.26 6.42 29.99
CA LYS A 84 -24.16 5.81 30.74
C LYS A 84 -22.84 6.12 30.02
N LYS A 85 -21.87 6.68 30.75
CA LYS A 85 -20.54 6.96 30.19
C LYS A 85 -19.87 5.67 29.74
N VAL A 86 -19.59 5.56 28.44
CA VAL A 86 -18.64 4.58 27.92
C VAL A 86 -17.29 4.89 28.57
N SER A 87 -16.68 3.90 29.22
CA SER A 87 -15.36 4.06 29.80
C SER A 87 -14.36 4.22 28.66
N SER A 88 -14.17 5.46 28.21
CA SER A 88 -13.07 5.81 27.33
C SER A 88 -11.80 5.37 28.05
N SER A 89 -11.13 4.37 27.48
CA SER A 89 -9.85 3.90 27.97
C SER A 89 -8.96 5.13 28.04
N LYS A 90 -8.67 5.58 29.27
CA LYS A 90 -7.79 6.73 29.50
C LYS A 90 -6.54 6.54 28.63
N PRO A 91 -6.08 7.58 27.92
CA PRO A 91 -4.82 7.48 27.20
C PRO A 91 -3.74 7.15 28.22
N ASN A 92 -3.28 5.90 28.21
CA ASN A 92 -2.14 5.51 29.02
C ASN A 92 -1.01 6.42 28.55
N THR A 93 -0.49 7.25 29.45
CA THR A 93 0.70 8.08 29.21
C THR A 93 1.89 7.15 29.03
N LYS A 94 1.98 6.55 27.85
CA LYS A 94 3.04 5.60 27.52
C LYS A 94 4.34 6.39 27.48
N LYS A 95 5.28 6.01 28.34
CA LYS A 95 6.65 6.52 28.33
C LYS A 95 7.21 6.40 26.91
N ALA A 96 7.94 7.42 26.46
CA ALA A 96 8.65 7.39 25.19
C ALA A 96 9.54 6.15 25.13
N ALA A 97 9.55 5.48 23.98
CA ALA A 97 10.37 4.30 23.78
C ALA A 97 11.86 4.70 23.72
N PRO A 98 12.78 3.89 24.28
CA PRO A 98 14.20 4.26 24.36
C PRO A 98 14.88 4.38 22.98
N LYS A 99 14.40 3.68 21.95
CA LYS A 99 14.94 3.70 20.58
C LYS A 99 13.92 4.31 19.60
N GLN A 100 13.20 5.35 20.02
CA GLN A 100 12.16 5.99 19.21
C GLN A 100 12.68 6.53 17.87
N TYR A 101 13.97 6.86 17.77
CA TYR A 101 14.60 7.33 16.51
C TYR A 101 14.38 6.39 15.33
N VAL A 102 14.23 5.08 15.58
CA VAL A 102 13.95 4.09 14.53
C VAL A 102 12.58 4.33 13.92
N ALA A 103 11.56 4.59 14.74
CA ALA A 103 10.23 4.91 14.23
C ALA A 103 10.23 6.22 13.43
N SER A 104 10.94 7.26 13.92
CA SER A 104 11.06 8.54 13.22
C SER A 104 11.75 8.41 11.85
N SER A 105 12.85 7.67 11.78
CA SER A 105 13.57 7.42 10.51
C SER A 105 12.71 6.66 9.50
N LEU A 106 11.93 5.68 9.96
CA LEU A 106 10.98 4.96 9.11
C LEU A 106 9.82 5.84 8.63
N GLU A 107 9.34 6.77 9.46
CA GLU A 107 8.31 7.74 9.08
C GLU A 107 8.83 8.70 8.02
N GLU A 108 10.07 9.19 8.17
CA GLU A 108 10.75 10.02 7.17
C GLU A 108 10.91 9.28 5.84
N GLN A 109 11.41 8.04 5.86
CA GLN A 109 11.53 7.20 4.66
C GLN A 109 10.18 6.91 4.01
N ALA A 110 9.12 6.71 4.79
CA ALA A 110 7.79 6.46 4.27
C ALA A 110 7.16 7.71 3.65
N ASN A 111 7.52 8.90 4.15
CA ASN A 111 7.04 10.18 3.64
C ASN A 111 7.81 10.65 2.40
N GLU A 112 8.99 10.09 2.13
CA GLU A 112 9.76 10.38 0.93
C GLU A 112 8.96 10.00 -0.33
N PHE A 113 8.84 10.95 -1.27
CA PHE A 113 8.12 10.72 -2.53
C PHE A 113 8.89 9.74 -3.42
N ALA A 114 8.47 8.48 -3.44
CA ALA A 114 9.12 7.40 -4.20
C ALA A 114 9.01 7.52 -5.73
N GLY A 115 8.36 8.56 -6.25
CA GLY A 115 8.06 8.69 -7.68
C GLY A 115 7.05 7.66 -8.19
N THR A 116 6.43 7.94 -9.34
CA THR A 116 5.63 6.91 -10.04
C THR A 116 6.57 6.06 -10.89
N ARG A 117 6.79 4.80 -10.53
CA ARG A 117 7.56 3.81 -11.32
C ARG A 117 6.71 3.08 -12.36
N PHE A 118 5.52 3.60 -12.65
CA PHE A 118 4.57 2.95 -13.55
C PHE A 118 5.08 3.03 -14.99
N ARG A 119 5.11 1.87 -15.66
CA ARG A 119 5.47 1.73 -17.08
C ARG A 119 4.41 0.90 -17.76
N LEU A 120 4.06 1.26 -19.00
CA LEU A 120 3.20 0.41 -19.83
C LEU A 120 3.98 -0.80 -20.35
N PRO A 121 3.34 -1.97 -20.49
CA PRO A 121 3.98 -3.14 -21.09
C PRO A 121 4.35 -2.87 -22.55
N ARG A 122 5.47 -3.45 -23.00
CA ARG A 122 6.03 -3.19 -24.34
C ARG A 122 5.08 -3.53 -25.49
N SER A 123 4.29 -4.60 -25.35
CA SER A 123 3.27 -5.00 -26.33
C SER A 123 2.20 -3.92 -26.50
N LEU A 124 1.73 -3.35 -25.40
CA LEU A 124 0.73 -2.30 -25.39
C LEU A 124 1.28 -1.00 -25.98
N VAL A 125 2.53 -0.63 -25.65
CA VAL A 125 3.20 0.51 -26.28
C VAL A 125 3.28 0.34 -27.80
N ARG A 126 3.67 -0.85 -28.28
CA ARG A 126 3.72 -1.16 -29.72
C ARG A 126 2.35 -1.09 -30.38
N ALA A 127 1.30 -1.57 -29.71
CA ALA A 127 -0.06 -1.50 -30.21
C ALA A 127 -0.53 -0.04 -30.31
N ILE A 128 -0.33 0.76 -29.25
CA ILE A 128 -0.70 2.18 -29.19
C ILE A 128 0.03 2.99 -30.26
N THR A 129 1.36 2.92 -30.30
CA THR A 129 2.18 3.63 -31.29
C THR A 129 1.76 3.27 -32.72
N GLY A 130 1.55 1.98 -33.00
CA GLY A 130 1.08 1.54 -34.31
C GLY A 130 -0.35 2.02 -34.66
N MET A 131 -1.22 2.26 -33.68
CA MET A 131 -2.54 2.86 -33.92
C MET A 131 -2.42 4.37 -34.18
N ILE A 132 -1.57 5.07 -33.41
CA ILE A 132 -1.28 6.50 -33.61
C ILE A 132 -0.67 6.73 -35.00
N ASP A 133 0.24 5.87 -35.43
CA ASP A 133 0.87 5.94 -36.76
C ASP A 133 -0.12 5.83 -37.92
N ARG A 134 -1.19 5.04 -37.76
CA ARG A 134 -2.20 4.79 -38.81
C ARG A 134 -3.33 5.80 -38.80
N HIS A 135 -3.85 6.12 -37.61
CA HIS A 135 -5.10 6.85 -37.45
C HIS A 135 -4.94 8.20 -36.72
N GLY A 136 -3.73 8.56 -36.30
CA GLY A 136 -3.47 9.76 -35.50
C GLY A 136 -4.20 9.69 -34.15
N PHE A 137 -4.89 10.77 -33.76
CA PHE A 137 -5.74 10.82 -32.57
C PHE A 137 -7.24 10.65 -32.89
N ASN A 138 -7.56 10.04 -34.05
CA ASN A 138 -8.94 9.66 -34.37
C ASN A 138 -9.28 8.31 -33.72
N TYR A 139 -9.83 8.37 -32.51
CA TYR A 139 -10.15 7.16 -31.74
C TYR A 139 -11.29 6.34 -32.36
N GLN A 140 -12.23 6.94 -33.10
CA GLN A 140 -13.27 6.19 -33.78
C GLN A 140 -12.70 5.35 -34.94
N ALA A 141 -11.73 5.88 -35.68
CA ALA A 141 -11.02 5.13 -36.70
C ALA A 141 -10.20 3.98 -36.10
N MET A 142 -9.58 4.17 -34.93
CA MET A 142 -8.87 3.11 -34.20
C MET A 142 -9.80 1.94 -33.81
N VAL A 143 -11.03 2.23 -33.40
CA VAL A 143 -12.02 1.18 -33.07
C VAL A 143 -12.34 0.32 -34.29
N ARG A 144 -12.44 0.95 -35.47
CA ARG A 144 -12.75 0.28 -36.75
C ARG A 144 -11.55 -0.44 -37.37
N ASP A 145 -10.34 -0.29 -36.81
CA ASP A 145 -9.13 -0.94 -37.33
C ASP A 145 -9.23 -2.47 -37.15
N PRO A 146 -8.95 -3.28 -38.19
CA PRO A 146 -8.95 -4.74 -38.09
C PRO A 146 -7.99 -5.32 -37.04
N ARG A 147 -6.96 -4.56 -36.64
CA ARG A 147 -5.98 -4.93 -35.62
C ARG A 147 -6.48 -4.72 -34.20
N ASN A 148 -7.66 -4.13 -34.02
CA ASN A 148 -8.34 -4.02 -32.74
C ASN A 148 -8.95 -5.39 -32.32
N TYR A 149 -8.09 -6.38 -32.06
CA TYR A 149 -8.52 -7.72 -31.67
C TYR A 149 -9.22 -7.75 -30.30
N GLU A 150 -8.77 -6.89 -29.37
CA GLU A 150 -9.34 -6.77 -28.03
C GLU A 150 -10.69 -6.05 -28.01
N GLN A 151 -11.19 -5.61 -29.17
CA GLN A 151 -12.45 -4.87 -29.32
C GLN A 151 -12.54 -3.66 -28.39
N ASP A 152 -11.42 -2.94 -28.24
CA ASP A 152 -11.37 -1.74 -27.43
C ASP A 152 -12.36 -0.70 -27.97
N THR A 153 -13.04 -0.04 -27.05
CA THR A 153 -13.87 1.14 -27.31
C THR A 153 -13.01 2.39 -27.50
N TRP A 154 -13.56 3.42 -28.15
CA TRP A 154 -12.85 4.67 -28.38
C TRP A 154 -12.39 5.35 -27.07
N ARG A 155 -13.18 5.23 -25.99
CA ARG A 155 -12.83 5.74 -24.65
C ARG A 155 -11.62 5.01 -24.06
N GLN A 156 -11.51 3.71 -24.30
CA GLN A 156 -10.37 2.91 -23.90
C GLN A 156 -9.12 3.29 -24.70
N PHE A 157 -9.23 3.47 -26.02
CA PHE A 157 -8.12 3.98 -26.84
C PHE A 157 -7.65 5.35 -26.37
N ARG A 158 -8.57 6.31 -26.16
CA ARG A 158 -8.25 7.63 -25.60
C ARG A 158 -7.53 7.52 -24.27
N SER A 159 -8.01 6.66 -23.37
CA SER A 159 -7.39 6.46 -22.06
C SER A 159 -6.01 5.81 -22.15
N LYS A 160 -5.82 4.83 -23.06
CA LYS A 160 -4.55 4.14 -23.31
C LYS A 160 -3.51 5.10 -23.91
N VAL A 161 -3.90 5.89 -24.91
CA VAL A 161 -3.06 6.90 -25.56
C VAL A 161 -2.65 7.98 -24.57
N ARG A 162 -3.60 8.59 -23.83
CA ARG A 162 -3.28 9.60 -22.80
C ARG A 162 -2.37 9.06 -21.70
N LYS A 163 -2.60 7.82 -21.28
CA LYS A 163 -1.73 7.16 -20.29
C LYS A 163 -0.32 6.93 -20.82
N PHE A 164 -0.17 6.63 -22.12
CA PHE A 164 1.13 6.54 -22.78
C PHE A 164 1.84 7.89 -22.82
N LEU A 165 1.14 8.95 -23.25
CA LEU A 165 1.69 10.30 -23.32
C LEU A 165 2.13 10.85 -21.95
N ARG A 166 1.42 10.47 -20.87
CA ARG A 166 1.78 10.86 -19.50
C ARG A 166 3.10 10.27 -19.01
N ILE A 167 3.62 9.23 -19.65
CA ILE A 167 4.87 8.57 -19.26
C ILE A 167 5.98 9.08 -20.17
N PRO A 168 6.75 10.12 -19.77
CA PRO A 168 7.75 10.74 -20.63
C PRO A 168 8.80 9.71 -21.06
N GLU A 169 9.24 8.84 -20.15
CA GLU A 169 10.28 7.84 -20.41
C GLU A 169 9.93 6.83 -21.53
N GLN A 170 8.65 6.66 -21.89
CA GLN A 170 8.21 5.80 -22.99
C GLN A 170 7.74 6.61 -24.21
N CYS A 171 7.22 7.81 -23.98
CA CYS A 171 6.70 8.68 -25.02
C CYS A 171 7.81 9.45 -25.74
N THR A 172 8.81 9.98 -25.02
CA THR A 172 9.89 10.79 -25.60
C THR A 172 10.62 10.12 -26.76
N PRO A 173 11.07 8.85 -26.70
CA PRO A 173 11.77 8.24 -27.84
C PRO A 173 10.86 8.10 -29.08
N TYR A 174 9.55 7.91 -28.88
CA TYR A 174 8.59 7.84 -29.96
C TYR A 174 8.34 9.22 -30.59
N LEU A 175 8.23 10.27 -29.76
CA LEU A 175 8.06 11.65 -30.24
C LEU A 175 9.30 12.16 -30.95
N GLU A 176 10.50 11.84 -30.45
CA GLU A 176 11.78 12.17 -31.10
C GLU A 176 11.86 11.56 -32.50
N GLN A 177 11.51 10.27 -32.63
CA GLN A 177 11.50 9.58 -33.93
C GLN A 177 10.54 10.24 -34.94
N LYS A 178 9.45 10.84 -34.46
CA LYS A 178 8.45 11.53 -35.28
C LYS A 178 8.74 13.02 -35.51
N GLY A 179 9.69 13.60 -34.78
CA GLY A 179 9.94 15.05 -34.78
C GLY A 179 8.82 15.84 -34.11
N TRP A 180 8.15 15.26 -33.11
CA TRP A 180 7.02 15.84 -32.36
C TRP A 180 7.44 16.29 -30.95
N LEU A 181 8.68 16.72 -30.77
CA LEU A 181 9.18 17.15 -29.47
C LEU A 181 8.78 18.59 -29.13
N ASP A 182 8.64 19.44 -30.16
CA ASP A 182 8.39 20.88 -30.03
C ASP A 182 6.89 21.24 -29.99
N CYS A 183 6.00 20.26 -30.09
CA CYS A 183 4.56 20.51 -30.11
C CYS A 183 3.96 20.42 -28.70
N ASP A 184 3.38 21.53 -28.25
CA ASP A 184 2.58 21.59 -27.04
C ASP A 184 1.26 20.83 -27.26
N MET A 185 1.10 19.73 -26.54
CA MET A 185 -0.09 18.86 -26.57
C MET A 185 -1.39 19.60 -26.24
N ASP A 186 -1.27 20.71 -25.52
CA ASP A 186 -2.37 21.54 -25.04
C ASP A 186 -2.69 22.71 -25.99
N ASP A 187 -1.96 22.89 -27.10
CA ASP A 187 -2.28 23.91 -28.11
C ASP A 187 -3.49 23.47 -28.96
N PRO A 188 -4.66 24.13 -28.83
CA PRO A 188 -5.87 23.78 -29.58
C PRO A 188 -5.74 24.00 -31.09
N THR A 189 -4.66 24.66 -31.53
CA THR A 189 -4.44 25.10 -32.91
C THR A 189 -3.64 24.09 -33.74
N ASP A 190 -2.91 23.16 -33.09
CA ASP A 190 -2.10 22.17 -33.82
C ASP A 190 -2.99 21.03 -34.38
N PRO A 191 -3.12 20.90 -35.72
CA PRO A 191 -3.94 19.85 -36.34
C PRO A 191 -3.50 18.43 -35.99
N ARG A 192 -2.27 18.25 -35.48
CA ARG A 192 -1.70 16.95 -35.12
C ARG A 192 -2.30 16.35 -33.86
N TRP A 193 -2.78 17.18 -32.94
CA TRP A 193 -3.34 16.77 -31.64
C TRP A 193 -4.86 16.83 -31.59
N LYS A 194 -5.50 17.26 -32.69
CA LYS A 194 -6.95 17.37 -32.78
C LYS A 194 -7.61 16.00 -32.60
N GLU A 195 -8.29 15.83 -31.47
CA GLU A 195 -9.13 14.65 -31.21
C GLU A 195 -10.37 14.75 -32.11
N TYR A 196 -10.43 13.94 -33.17
CA TYR A 196 -11.59 13.90 -34.07
C TYR A 196 -12.65 12.92 -33.55
N CYS A 197 -13.93 13.30 -33.68
CA CYS A 197 -15.08 12.47 -33.34
C CYS A 197 -15.16 11.98 -31.88
N THR A 198 -14.73 12.80 -30.92
CA THR A 198 -15.22 12.75 -29.54
C THR A 198 -16.63 13.32 -29.47
N ASP A 199 -17.47 12.88 -28.52
CA ASP A 199 -18.90 13.25 -28.39
C ASP A 199 -19.18 14.78 -28.45
N ASP A 200 -18.16 15.62 -28.28
CA ASP A 200 -18.23 17.09 -28.33
C ASP A 200 -18.43 17.68 -29.77
N GLU A 201 -18.19 16.92 -30.85
CA GLU A 201 -18.44 17.36 -32.24
C GLU A 201 -19.84 16.93 -32.77
N ALA A 202 -20.64 16.22 -31.97
CA ALA A 202 -21.93 15.66 -32.37
C ALA A 202 -23.14 16.36 -31.72
N SER A 203 -23.03 17.67 -31.43
CA SER A 203 -24.14 18.53 -30.96
C SER A 203 -24.35 19.72 -31.88
#